data_AF-A0A532EFZ6-F1
#
_entry.id   AF-A0A532EFZ6-F1
#
_cell.length_a   1.000
_cell.length_b   1.000
_cell.length_c   1.000
_cell.angle_alpha   90.00
_cell.angle_beta   90.00
_cell.angle_gamma   90.00
#
_symmetry.space_group_name_H-M   'P 1'
#
loop_
_entity.id
_entity.type
_entity.pdbx_description
1 polymer ?
#
loop_
_entity_poly.entity_id
_entity_poly.type
_entity_poly.pdbx_seq_one_letter_code
_entity_poly.pdbx_strand_id
1 'polypeptide(L)'
;MNRFIYLRSQKRQRMTVSLPTELLERMRDAAYWTSGTTMAGLISSALEDLLNNLESQNGRPFSPRLQDLKPGRPRANKTNRAPVSEDIQPVSN
;
A
#
# COMPACT_ATOMS: atom_id res chain seq x y z
N MET A 1 10.93 7.83 41.53
CA MET A 1 9.67 7.84 40.76
C MET A 1 9.94 7.30 39.36
N ASN A 2 9.52 6.06 39.08
CA ASN A 2 9.70 5.47 37.75
C ASN A 2 8.52 5.85 36.86
N ARG A 3 8.79 6.66 35.84
CA ARG A 3 7.80 7.11 34.85
C ARG A 3 7.67 6.01 33.80
N PHE A 4 6.71 5.11 34.00
CA PHE A 4 6.32 4.16 32.96
C PHE A 4 5.63 4.96 31.84
N ILE A 5 6.37 5.21 30.75
CA ILE A 5 5.78 5.74 29.52
C ILE A 5 4.99 4.59 28.91
N TYR A 6 3.67 4.67 29.01
CA TYR A 6 2.77 3.80 28.26
C TYR A 6 3.03 4.06 26.76
N LEU A 7 3.91 3.28 26.13
CA LEU A 7 3.98 3.22 24.67
C LEU A 7 2.66 2.65 24.18
N ARG A 8 1.69 3.52 23.89
CA ARG A 8 0.54 3.17 23.09
C ARG A 8 1.10 2.54 21.81
N SER A 9 0.84 1.25 21.60
CA SER A 9 1.27 0.53 20.41
C SER A 9 0.61 1.20 19.20
N GLN A 10 1.31 2.15 18.59
CA GLN A 10 0.92 2.74 17.32
C GLN A 10 0.95 1.59 16.31
N LYS A 11 -0.22 1.05 15.98
CA LYS A 11 -0.34 -0.04 15.00
C LYS A 11 0.22 0.47 13.67
N ARG A 12 1.41 0.02 13.31
CA ARG A 12 2.05 0.34 12.02
C ARG A 12 1.65 -0.71 11.00
N GLN A 13 1.20 -0.26 9.83
CA GLN A 13 0.92 -1.13 8.69
C GLN A 13 2.05 -1.01 7.67
N ARG A 14 2.51 -2.15 7.14
CA ARG A 14 3.52 -2.16 6.08
C ARG A 14 2.86 -1.84 4.74
N MET A 15 3.44 -0.88 4.03
CA MET A 15 3.09 -0.53 2.65
C MET A 15 4.33 -0.72 1.77
N THR A 16 4.16 -1.34 0.61
CA THR A 16 5.22 -1.45 -0.41
C THR A 16 4.81 -0.58 -1.59
N VAL A 17 5.72 0.30 -2.03
CA VAL A 17 5.55 1.15 -3.21
C VAL A 17 6.76 1.06 -4.10
N SER A 18 6.56 1.30 -5.40
CA SER A 18 7.64 1.48 -6.36
C SER A 18 7.89 2.98 -6.54
N LEU A 19 9.14 3.41 -6.37
CA LEU A 19 9.58 4.80 -6.52
C LEU A 19 10.71 4.87 -7.56
N PRO A 20 10.92 6.02 -8.22
CA PRO A 20 12.09 6.23 -9.07
C PRO A 20 13.40 5.98 -8.30
N THR A 21 14.34 5.27 -8.92
CA THR A 21 15.61 4.88 -8.29
C THR A 21 16.38 6.07 -7.73
N GLU A 22 16.49 7.15 -8.52
CA GLU A 22 17.21 8.36 -8.11
C GLU A 22 16.62 9.01 -6.86
N LEU A 23 15.27 9.03 -6.76
CA LEU A 23 14.59 9.54 -5.58
C LEU A 23 14.90 8.66 -4.36
N LEU A 24 14.86 7.34 -4.54
CA LEU A 24 15.14 6.40 -3.46
C LEU A 24 16.57 6.55 -2.93
N GLU A 25 17.57 6.73 -3.80
CA GLU A 25 18.96 6.99 -3.36
C GLU A 25 19.07 8.30 -2.59
N ARG A 26 18.50 9.40 -3.11
CA ARG A 26 18.50 10.70 -2.40
C ARG A 26 17.85 10.61 -1.02
N MET A 27 16.78 9.83 -0.88
CA MET A 27 16.14 9.60 0.42
C MET A 27 17.03 8.79 1.36
N ARG A 28 17.82 7.84 0.84
CA ARG A 28 18.79 7.07 1.66
C ARG A 28 19.90 7.98 2.16
N ASP A 29 20.43 8.84 1.30
CA ASP A 29 21.43 9.83 1.70
C ASP A 29 20.88 10.76 2.78
N ALA A 30 19.67 11.28 2.60
CA ALA A 30 19.02 12.14 3.59
C ALA A 30 18.84 11.44 4.95
N ALA A 31 18.39 10.18 4.95
CA ALA A 31 18.24 9.40 6.17
C ALA A 31 19.60 9.07 6.82
N TYR A 32 20.65 8.86 6.03
CA TYR A 32 21.99 8.58 6.52
C TYR A 32 22.60 9.80 7.22
N TRP A 33 22.48 10.99 6.63
CA TRP A 33 23.07 12.21 7.17
C TRP A 33 22.22 12.88 8.27
N THR A 34 20.92 12.57 8.34
CA THR A 34 20.02 13.18 9.33
C THR A 34 19.92 12.30 10.57
N SER A 35 20.61 12.70 11.64
CA SER A 35 20.60 11.99 12.93
C SER A 35 19.16 11.83 13.48
N GLY A 36 18.83 10.62 13.93
CA GLY A 36 17.52 10.31 14.52
C GLY A 36 16.37 10.16 13.52
N THR A 37 16.63 10.30 12.22
CA THR A 37 15.62 10.18 11.18
C THR A 37 15.73 8.82 10.49
N THR A 38 14.59 8.17 10.24
CA THR A 38 14.52 6.91 9.50
C THR A 38 13.84 7.14 8.16
N MET A 39 14.09 6.27 7.18
CA MET A 39 13.38 6.28 5.90
C MET A 39 11.86 6.26 6.09
N ALA A 40 11.37 5.42 7.01
CA ALA A 40 9.95 5.36 7.34
C ALA A 40 9.45 6.68 7.97
N GLY A 41 10.24 7.30 8.85
CA GLY A 41 9.92 8.60 9.45
C GLY A 41 9.85 9.72 8.41
N LEU A 42 10.81 9.78 7.48
CA LEU A 42 10.79 10.75 6.37
C LEU A 42 9.53 10.60 5.52
N ILE A 43 9.22 9.37 5.11
CA ILE A 43 8.04 9.08 4.30
C ILE A 43 6.76 9.44 5.06
N SER A 44 6.64 9.02 6.33
CA SER A 44 5.47 9.34 7.15
C SER A 44 5.25 10.84 7.29
N SER A 45 6.30 11.60 7.65
CA SER A 45 6.20 13.06 7.79
C SER A 45 5.82 13.74 6.49
N ALA A 46 6.47 13.37 5.37
CA ALA A 46 6.16 13.97 4.08
C ALA A 46 4.73 13.68 3.61
N LEU A 47 4.21 12.47 3.87
CA LEU A 47 2.83 12.10 3.56
C LEU A 47 1.82 12.82 4.46
N GLU A 48 2.12 12.98 5.75
CA GLU A 48 1.28 13.74 6.69
C GLU A 48 1.19 15.21 6.27
N ASP A 49 2.33 15.85 5.97
CA ASP A 49 2.39 17.24 5.51
C ASP A 49 1.61 17.44 4.20
N LEU A 50 1.80 16.53 3.24
CA LEU A 50 1.06 16.56 1.98
C LEU A 50 -0.44 16.40 2.21
N LEU A 51 -0.85 15.46 3.07
CA LEU A 51 -2.27 15.21 3.35
C LEU A 51 -2.91 16.41 4.05
N ASN A 52 -2.24 16.99 5.05
CA ASN A 52 -2.71 18.20 5.74
C ASN A 52 -2.91 19.36 4.76
N ASN A 53 -2.01 19.53 3.80
CA ASN A 53 -2.14 20.55 2.76
C ASN A 53 -3.36 20.29 1.85
N LEU A 54 -3.61 19.04 1.46
CA LEU A 54 -4.79 18.68 0.67
C LEU A 54 -6.09 18.89 1.45
N GLU A 55 -6.12 18.51 2.73
CA GLU A 55 -7.28 18.71 3.60
C GLU A 55 -7.56 20.19 3.85
N SER A 56 -6.52 21.00 3.99
CA SER A 56 -6.63 22.46 4.10
C SER A 56 -7.22 23.07 2.82
N GLN A 57 -6.77 22.64 1.64
CA GLN A 57 -7.34 23.07 0.36
C GLN A 57 -8.78 22.61 0.16
N ASN A 58 -9.12 21.42 0.66
CA ASN A 58 -10.48 20.89 0.68
C ASN A 58 -11.37 21.57 1.74
N GLY A 59 -10.80 22.39 2.63
CA GLY A 59 -11.48 23.07 3.74
C GLY A 59 -11.87 22.16 4.91
N ARG A 60 -11.59 20.85 4.82
CA ARG A 60 -11.88 19.84 5.84
C ARG A 60 -11.12 18.53 5.57
N PRO A 61 -10.94 17.68 6.59
CA PRO A 61 -10.44 16.32 6.41
C PRO A 61 -11.30 15.49 5.45
N PHE A 62 -10.68 14.52 4.78
CA PHE A 62 -11.41 13.59 3.92
C PHE A 62 -12.35 12.70 4.74
N SER A 63 -13.60 12.52 4.29
CA SER A 63 -14.54 11.61 4.96
C SER A 63 -14.06 10.16 4.82
N PRO A 64 -14.31 9.30 5.83
CA PRO A 64 -13.98 7.87 5.75
C PRO A 64 -14.62 7.22 4.51
N ARG A 65 -13.90 6.25 3.93
CA ARG A 65 -14.42 5.47 2.81
C ARG A 65 -15.72 4.76 3.18
N LEU A 66 -16.69 4.77 2.26
CA LEU A 66 -17.99 4.11 2.45
C LEU A 66 -17.90 2.57 2.45
N GLN A 67 -16.83 2.02 1.86
CA GLN A 67 -16.59 0.58 1.77
C GLN A 67 -15.09 0.30 1.74
N ASP A 68 -14.71 -0.92 2.10
CA ASP A 68 -13.31 -1.36 2.02
C ASP A 68 -12.83 -1.47 0.57
N LEU A 69 -11.53 -1.19 0.38
CA LEU A 69 -10.88 -1.33 -0.92
C LEU A 69 -10.80 -2.82 -1.29
N LYS A 70 -11.30 -3.18 -2.47
CA LYS A 70 -11.08 -4.52 -3.01
C LYS A 70 -9.57 -4.73 -3.22
N PRO A 71 -8.97 -5.83 -2.76
CA PRO A 71 -7.54 -6.07 -2.94
C PRO A 71 -7.19 -6.12 -4.42
N GLY A 72 -6.23 -5.30 -4.84
CA GLY A 72 -5.93 -4.97 -6.24
C GLY A 72 -5.27 -6.07 -7.08
N ARG A 73 -5.30 -7.35 -6.66
CA ARG A 73 -4.86 -8.46 -7.52
C ARG A 73 -6.03 -9.41 -7.76
N PRO A 74 -6.59 -9.46 -8.99
CA PRO A 74 -7.43 -10.58 -9.40
C PRO A 74 -6.65 -11.87 -9.13
N ARG A 75 -7.25 -12.82 -8.39
CA ARG A 75 -6.76 -14.20 -8.45
C ARG A 75 -6.86 -14.59 -9.92
N ALA A 76 -5.76 -15.02 -10.54
CA ALA A 76 -5.85 -15.69 -11.82
C ALA A 76 -6.82 -16.86 -11.62
N ASN A 77 -8.06 -16.72 -12.12
CA ASN A 77 -8.96 -17.86 -12.21
C ASN A 77 -8.20 -18.86 -13.07
N LYS A 78 -7.79 -19.99 -12.48
CA LYS A 78 -7.37 -21.16 -13.25
C LYS A 78 -8.45 -21.34 -14.30
N THR A 79 -8.07 -21.17 -15.56
CA THR A 79 -8.88 -21.52 -16.73
C THR A 79 -9.59 -22.82 -16.42
N ASN A 80 -10.91 -22.76 -16.34
CA ASN A 80 -11.73 -23.96 -16.35
C ASN A 80 -11.46 -24.58 -17.73
N ARG A 81 -10.52 -25.53 -17.81
CA ARG A 81 -10.38 -26.38 -18.99
C ARG A 81 -11.69 -27.15 -19.06
N ALA A 82 -12.62 -26.68 -19.88
CA ALA A 82 -13.71 -27.52 -20.32
C ALA A 82 -13.10 -28.82 -20.87
N PRO A 83 -13.62 -30.00 -20.51
CA PRO A 83 -13.18 -31.23 -21.14
C PRO A 83 -13.54 -31.14 -22.63
N VAL A 84 -12.51 -31.23 -23.48
CA VAL A 84 -12.63 -31.35 -24.92
C VAL A 84 -13.23 -32.74 -25.20
N SER A 85 -14.54 -32.91 -25.06
CA SER A 85 -15.22 -34.18 -25.35
C SER A 85 -16.72 -34.07 -25.64
N GLU A 86 -17.23 -32.93 -26.12
CA GLU A 86 -18.67 -32.83 -26.51
C GLU A 86 -18.93 -32.83 -28.04
N ASP A 87 -17.89 -32.81 -28.88
CA ASP A 87 -18.05 -32.84 -30.34
C ASP A 87 -17.52 -34.14 -31.00
N ILE A 88 -17.93 -35.30 -30.50
CA ILE A 88 -17.79 -36.56 -31.25
C ILE A 88 -19.19 -37.04 -31.65
N GLN A 89 -19.59 -36.70 -32.87
CA GLN A 89 -20.75 -37.30 -33.53
C GLN A 89 -20.44 -38.76 -33.89
N PRO A 90 -21.35 -39.73 -33.64
CA PRO A 90 -21.15 -41.09 -34.12
C PRO A 90 -21.31 -41.13 -35.64
N VAL A 91 -20.25 -41.50 -36.36
CA VAL A 91 -20.36 -41.87 -37.78
C VAL A 91 -20.83 -43.31 -37.85
N SER A 92 -22.05 -43.54 -38.31
CA SER A 92 -22.53 -44.86 -38.69
C SER A 92 -21.88 -45.29 -40.01
N ASN A 93 -21.29 -46.50 -40.03
CA ASN A 93 -21.15 -47.35 -41.21
C ASN A 93 -21.23 -48.80 -40.78
#